data_AF-A0A6B3P1W4-F1
#
_entry.id   AF-A0A6B3P1W4-F1
#
_cell.length_a   1.000
_cell.length_b   1.000
_cell.length_c   1.000
_cell.angle_alpha   90.00
_cell.angle_beta   90.00
_cell.angle_gamma   90.00
#
_symmetry.space_group_name_H-M   'P 1'
#
loop_
_entity.id
_entity.type
_entity.pdbx_description
1 polymer ?
#
loop_
_entity_poly.entity_id
_entity_poly.type
_entity_poly.pdbx_seq_one_letter_code
_entity_poly.pdbx_strand_id
1 'polypeptide(L)'
;MDQETLKSLLLKLNNGDLDGAAVEMQAQAVVLAGTGHGALSDWLARHAFRTLRNKHDPNRTVPLLSKALQQAEQRRAQLDSERTALLADLHAYFLAFEAISHAVAPEWTQPVVFNEQNRDNLPFIEDFLSGRESPVYELNLQGVLRKQIKFYLNLNLHDERPTLKVTYRKTHILPGQSWRFVELSLQAAQKTERLNRLTPLDTERDAVQRDVIRLQGELREAEQIGQRHAALFQEKLGAFLGGVAVPG
;
A
#
# COMPACT_ATOMS: atom_id res chain seq x y z
N MET A 1 25.80 -1.70 -41.56
CA MET A 1 24.91 -0.95 -40.65
C MET A 1 25.74 0.16 -40.04
N ASP A 2 25.27 1.40 -40.14
CA ASP A 2 25.96 2.54 -39.54
C ASP A 2 25.80 2.58 -38.01
N GLN A 3 26.63 3.40 -37.36
CA GLN A 3 26.62 3.53 -35.90
C GLN A 3 25.36 4.22 -35.36
N GLU A 4 24.70 5.07 -36.14
CA GLU A 4 23.51 5.80 -35.70
C GLU A 4 22.30 4.86 -35.59
N THR A 5 22.10 4.02 -36.60
CA THR A 5 21.07 2.98 -36.61
C THR A 5 21.30 1.99 -35.48
N LEU A 6 22.54 1.55 -35.26
CA LEU A 6 22.85 0.65 -34.14
C LEU A 6 22.54 1.30 -32.78
N LYS A 7 22.90 2.58 -32.58
CA LYS A 7 22.58 3.31 -31.34
C LYS A 7 21.07 3.44 -31.12
N SER A 8 20.32 3.79 -32.16
CA SER A 8 18.86 3.91 -32.11
C SER A 8 18.19 2.57 -31.76
N LEU A 9 18.65 1.49 -32.38
CA LEU A 9 18.13 0.14 -32.16
C LEU A 9 18.40 -0.36 -30.74
N LEU A 10 19.61 -0.11 -30.23
CA LEU A 10 19.97 -0.42 -28.84
C LEU A 10 19.18 0.41 -27.83
N LEU A 11 18.91 1.68 -28.13
CA LEU A 11 18.06 2.53 -27.30
C LEU A 11 16.64 1.98 -27.21
N LYS A 12 16.03 1.57 -28.34
CA LYS A 12 14.70 0.96 -28.35
C LYS A 12 14.65 -0.34 -27.56
N LEU A 13 15.62 -1.24 -27.77
CA LEU A 13 15.71 -2.48 -27.00
C LEU A 13 15.88 -2.22 -25.51
N ASN A 14 16.80 -1.32 -25.10
CA ASN A 14 17.02 -0.97 -23.69
C ASN A 14 15.77 -0.39 -23.03
N ASN A 15 14.96 0.36 -23.77
CA ASN A 15 13.70 0.93 -23.31
C ASN A 15 12.52 -0.06 -23.36
N GLY A 16 12.74 -1.30 -23.77
CA GLY A 16 11.69 -2.31 -23.89
C GLY A 16 10.79 -2.15 -25.11
N ASP A 17 11.09 -1.23 -26.03
CA ASP A 17 10.38 -1.04 -27.30
C ASP A 17 10.76 -2.11 -28.31
N LEU A 18 10.25 -3.33 -28.07
CA LEU A 18 10.55 -4.50 -28.87
C LEU A 18 9.94 -4.41 -30.28
N ASP A 19 8.73 -3.85 -30.40
CA ASP A 19 8.07 -3.64 -31.69
C ASP A 19 8.82 -2.62 -32.54
N GLY A 20 9.16 -1.46 -31.97
CA GLY A 20 9.92 -0.44 -32.68
C GLY A 20 11.32 -0.91 -33.05
N ALA A 21 11.99 -1.65 -32.16
CA ALA A 21 13.27 -2.28 -32.48
C ALA A 21 13.15 -3.30 -33.62
N ALA A 22 12.09 -4.12 -33.65
CA ALA A 22 11.88 -5.09 -34.72
C ALA A 22 11.57 -4.41 -36.08
N VAL A 23 10.79 -3.34 -36.08
CA VAL A 23 10.52 -2.52 -37.28
C VAL A 23 11.83 -1.93 -37.82
N GLU A 24 12.68 -1.39 -36.94
CA GLU A 24 13.96 -0.82 -37.33
C GLU A 24 14.95 -1.89 -37.84
N MET A 25 15.02 -3.05 -37.17
CA MET A 25 15.80 -4.21 -37.66
C MET A 25 15.34 -4.62 -39.07
N GLN A 26 14.03 -4.68 -39.31
CA GLN A 26 13.48 -5.08 -40.61
C GLN A 26 13.75 -4.03 -41.69
N ALA A 27 13.59 -2.74 -41.39
CA ALA A 27 13.93 -1.66 -42.31
C ALA A 27 15.41 -1.70 -42.70
N GLN A 28 16.29 -1.93 -41.72
CA GLN A 28 17.72 -2.04 -41.99
C GLN A 28 18.09 -3.29 -42.80
N ALA A 29 17.38 -4.42 -42.60
CA ALA A 29 17.56 -5.61 -43.42
C ALA A 29 17.26 -5.33 -44.90
N VAL A 30 16.16 -4.63 -45.20
CA VAL A 30 15.78 -4.25 -46.58
C VAL A 30 16.87 -3.40 -47.25
N VAL A 31 17.43 -2.41 -46.53
CA VAL A 31 18.52 -1.58 -47.06
C VAL A 31 19.79 -2.40 -47.33
N LEU A 32 20.12 -3.35 -46.45
CA LEU A 32 21.31 -4.21 -46.59
C LEU A 32 21.18 -5.19 -47.75
N ALA A 33 19.98 -5.71 -48.01
CA ALA A 33 19.71 -6.54 -49.17
C ALA A 33 19.99 -5.77 -50.48
N GLY A 34 19.59 -4.50 -50.56
CA GLY A 34 19.82 -3.64 -51.73
C GLY A 34 21.27 -3.16 -51.91
N THR A 35 22.14 -3.36 -50.93
CA THR A 35 23.54 -2.88 -50.93
C THR A 35 24.56 -4.02 -50.88
N GLY A 36 24.16 -5.25 -51.18
CA GLY A 36 25.06 -6.41 -51.29
C GLY A 36 25.44 -7.10 -49.97
N HIS A 37 24.80 -6.75 -48.85
CA HIS A 37 25.09 -7.31 -47.52
C HIS A 37 24.06 -8.39 -47.11
N GLY A 38 23.85 -9.38 -47.99
CA GLY A 38 22.78 -10.38 -47.85
C GLY A 38 22.79 -11.18 -46.53
N ALA A 39 23.97 -11.60 -46.06
CA ALA A 39 24.09 -12.37 -44.82
C ALA A 39 23.64 -11.57 -43.58
N LEU A 40 24.01 -10.29 -43.48
CA LEU A 40 23.60 -9.43 -42.37
C LEU A 40 22.12 -9.03 -42.48
N SER A 41 21.62 -8.84 -43.70
CA SER A 41 20.19 -8.65 -43.97
C SER A 41 19.35 -9.82 -43.44
N ASP A 42 19.70 -11.05 -43.83
CA ASP A 42 18.98 -12.25 -43.41
C ASP A 42 19.04 -12.46 -41.89
N TRP A 43 20.19 -12.16 -41.28
CA TRP A 43 20.36 -12.22 -39.83
C TRP A 43 19.42 -11.24 -39.12
N LEU A 44 19.38 -9.97 -39.56
CA LEU A 44 18.53 -8.93 -38.96
C LEU A 44 17.04 -9.25 -39.13
N ALA A 45 16.60 -9.68 -40.31
CA ALA A 45 15.21 -10.05 -40.57
C ALA A 45 14.76 -11.23 -39.69
N ARG A 46 15.62 -12.25 -39.53
CA ARG A 46 15.35 -13.38 -38.62
C ARG A 46 15.30 -12.95 -37.16
N HIS A 47 16.16 -12.00 -36.76
CA HIS A 47 16.16 -11.48 -35.39
C HIS A 47 14.89 -10.64 -35.12
N ALA A 48 14.48 -9.79 -36.05
CA ALA A 48 13.23 -9.02 -35.98
C ALA A 48 12.01 -9.92 -35.80
N PHE A 49 11.90 -10.97 -36.64
CA PHE A 49 10.80 -11.93 -36.55
C PHE A 49 10.75 -12.66 -35.20
N ARG A 50 11.92 -13.00 -34.62
CA ARG A 50 11.98 -13.64 -33.30
C ARG A 50 11.58 -12.68 -32.18
N THR A 51 12.00 -11.42 -32.25
CA THR A 51 11.63 -10.38 -31.28
C THR A 51 10.11 -10.22 -31.19
N LEU A 52 9.40 -10.22 -32.33
CA LEU A 52 7.94 -10.09 -32.41
C LEU A 52 7.15 -11.33 -31.93
N ARG A 53 7.77 -12.51 -31.88
CA ARG A 53 7.10 -13.77 -31.46
C ARG A 53 7.13 -14.03 -29.95
N ASN A 54 7.79 -13.20 -29.16
CA ASN A 54 7.91 -13.45 -27.72
C ASN A 54 6.59 -13.22 -26.98
N LYS A 55 6.20 -14.18 -26.13
CA LYS A 55 4.95 -14.16 -25.34
C LYS A 55 4.94 -13.09 -24.24
N HIS A 56 6.10 -12.55 -23.89
CA HIS A 56 6.26 -11.47 -22.92
C HIS A 56 6.75 -10.23 -23.64
N ASP A 57 5.80 -9.45 -24.12
CA ASP A 57 6.03 -8.17 -24.77
C ASP A 57 5.92 -7.05 -23.72
N PRO A 58 7.03 -6.36 -23.38
CA PRO A 58 7.02 -5.24 -22.44
C PRO A 58 6.13 -4.09 -22.92
N ASN A 59 6.00 -3.87 -24.24
CA ASN A 59 5.15 -2.80 -24.81
C ASN A 59 3.69 -2.94 -24.39
N ARG A 60 3.24 -4.18 -24.14
CA ARG A 60 1.88 -4.47 -23.67
C ARG A 60 1.81 -4.65 -22.17
N THR A 61 2.78 -5.33 -21.59
CA THR A 61 2.76 -5.74 -20.18
C THR A 61 3.04 -4.57 -19.24
N VAL A 62 4.02 -3.72 -19.55
CA VAL A 62 4.43 -2.59 -18.69
C VAL A 62 3.28 -1.59 -18.48
N PRO A 63 2.57 -1.08 -19.52
CA PRO A 63 1.46 -0.15 -19.31
C PRO A 63 0.32 -0.73 -18.49
N LEU A 64 0.01 -2.02 -18.65
CA LEU A 64 -1.03 -2.71 -17.88
C LEU A 64 -0.65 -2.83 -16.40
N LEU A 65 0.60 -3.22 -16.12
CA LEU A 65 1.12 -3.32 -14.75
C LEU A 65 1.22 -1.94 -14.08
N SER A 66 1.70 -0.92 -14.79
CA SER A 66 1.76 0.46 -14.27
C SER A 66 0.36 0.98 -13.91
N LYS A 67 -0.64 0.74 -14.76
CA LYS A 67 -2.03 1.12 -14.49
C LYS A 67 -2.60 0.36 -13.28
N ALA A 68 -2.38 -0.95 -13.20
CA ALA A 68 -2.83 -1.75 -12.07
C ALA A 68 -2.17 -1.31 -10.76
N LEU A 69 -0.86 -1.00 -10.79
CA LEU A 69 -0.11 -0.48 -9.66
C LEU A 69 -0.68 0.85 -9.18
N GLN A 70 -0.91 1.80 -10.10
CA GLN A 70 -1.50 3.10 -9.76
C GLN A 70 -2.88 2.94 -9.10
N GLN A 71 -3.72 2.04 -9.61
CA GLN A 71 -5.02 1.75 -9.03
C GLN A 71 -4.92 1.14 -7.62
N ALA A 72 -3.98 0.21 -7.42
CA ALA A 72 -3.74 -0.42 -6.13
C ALA A 72 -3.23 0.59 -5.09
N GLU A 73 -2.29 1.47 -5.48
CA GLU A 73 -1.78 2.54 -4.63
C GLU A 73 -2.87 3.55 -4.25
N GLN A 74 -3.74 3.91 -5.20
CA GLN A 74 -4.89 4.77 -4.93
C GLN A 74 -5.88 4.11 -3.96
N ARG A 75 -6.18 2.80 -4.14
CA ARG A 75 -7.05 2.05 -3.21
C ARG A 75 -6.43 1.99 -1.81
N ARG A 76 -5.12 1.79 -1.70
CA ARG A 76 -4.41 1.78 -0.40
C ARG A 76 -4.57 3.12 0.31
N ALA A 77 -4.29 4.23 -0.39
CA ALA A 77 -4.43 5.57 0.17
C ALA A 77 -5.88 5.87 0.64
N GLN A 78 -6.87 5.38 -0.11
CA GLN A 78 -8.27 5.48 0.31
C GLN A 78 -8.53 4.71 1.61
N LEU A 79 -8.07 3.46 1.71
CA LEU A 79 -8.23 2.63 2.91
C LEU A 79 -7.53 3.25 4.13
N ASP A 80 -6.33 3.82 3.95
CA ASP A 80 -5.60 4.53 4.99
C ASP A 80 -6.39 5.75 5.49
N SER A 81 -6.99 6.51 4.56
CA SER A 81 -7.87 7.64 4.89
C SER A 81 -9.14 7.20 5.63
N GLU A 82 -9.79 6.12 5.19
CA GLU A 82 -10.99 5.57 5.83
C GLU A 82 -10.69 5.11 7.27
N ARG A 83 -9.57 4.42 7.47
CA ARG A 83 -9.11 4.00 8.80
C ARG A 83 -8.81 5.20 9.69
N THR A 84 -8.10 6.21 9.17
CA THR A 84 -7.77 7.43 9.92
C THR A 84 -9.03 8.17 10.35
N ALA A 85 -9.99 8.32 9.44
CA ALA A 85 -11.27 8.96 9.72
C ALA A 85 -12.08 8.20 10.79
N LEU A 86 -12.09 6.86 10.73
CA LEU A 86 -12.73 6.01 11.75
C LEU A 86 -12.12 6.24 13.13
N LEU A 87 -10.79 6.21 13.23
CA LEU A 87 -10.08 6.38 14.49
C LEU A 87 -10.28 7.79 15.06
N ALA A 88 -10.25 8.82 14.21
CA ALA A 88 -10.53 10.19 14.60
C ALA A 88 -11.98 10.37 15.10
N ASP A 89 -12.97 9.76 14.45
CA ASP A 89 -14.38 9.79 14.84
C ASP A 89 -14.64 9.09 16.19
N LEU A 90 -13.91 8.01 16.48
CA LEU A 90 -13.96 7.33 17.78
C LEU A 90 -13.25 8.13 18.86
N HIS A 91 -12.10 8.71 18.55
CA HIS A 91 -11.35 9.55 19.48
C HIS A 91 -12.16 10.79 19.88
N ALA A 92 -12.76 11.49 18.92
CA ALA A 92 -13.65 12.63 19.19
C ALA A 92 -14.85 12.24 20.08
N TYR A 93 -15.39 11.03 19.88
CA TYR A 93 -16.45 10.48 20.72
C TYR A 93 -15.99 10.24 22.17
N PHE A 94 -14.76 9.75 22.38
CA PHE A 94 -14.17 9.62 23.71
C PHE A 94 -13.94 10.98 24.39
N LEU A 95 -13.37 11.94 23.66
CA LEU A 95 -13.15 13.29 24.18
C LEU A 95 -14.47 13.99 24.55
N ALA A 96 -15.57 13.69 23.86
CA ALA A 96 -16.89 14.21 24.22
C ALA A 96 -17.37 13.70 25.59
N PHE A 97 -17.01 12.46 25.99
CA PHE A 97 -17.27 11.97 27.34
C PHE A 97 -16.33 12.59 28.38
N GLU A 98 -15.03 12.76 28.05
CA GLU A 98 -14.10 13.44 28.95
C GLU A 98 -14.55 14.86 29.26
N ALA A 99 -15.11 15.58 28.29
CA ALA A 99 -15.63 16.94 28.47
C ALA A 99 -16.81 17.06 29.45
N ILE A 100 -17.55 15.97 29.66
CA ILE A 100 -18.70 15.93 30.58
C ILE A 100 -18.41 15.15 31.85
N SER A 101 -17.16 14.76 32.10
CA SER A 101 -16.83 13.90 33.22
C SER A 101 -15.63 14.41 34.00
N HIS A 102 -15.56 14.09 35.29
CA HIS A 102 -14.42 14.43 36.13
C HIS A 102 -14.00 13.25 36.99
N ALA A 103 -12.70 13.17 37.26
CA ALA A 103 -12.15 12.21 38.20
C ALA A 103 -12.49 12.66 39.63
N VAL A 104 -13.04 11.74 40.43
CA VAL A 104 -13.44 12.00 41.83
C VAL A 104 -12.24 11.98 42.79
N ALA A 105 -11.15 11.32 42.41
CA ALA A 105 -9.88 11.29 43.14
C ALA A 105 -8.71 11.39 42.15
N PRO A 106 -8.34 12.60 41.71
CA PRO A 106 -7.27 12.86 40.73
C PRO A 106 -5.95 12.14 41.08
N GLU A 107 -5.62 12.06 42.36
CA GLU A 107 -4.46 11.37 42.93
C GLU A 107 -4.42 9.85 42.64
N TRP A 108 -5.55 9.23 42.31
CA TRP A 108 -5.64 7.80 42.00
C TRP A 108 -5.67 7.55 40.47
N THR A 109 -5.53 8.62 39.69
CA THR A 109 -5.68 8.65 38.22
C THR A 109 -4.36 8.49 37.47
N GLN A 110 -3.36 7.85 38.09
CA GLN A 110 -2.18 7.46 37.31
C GLN A 110 -2.51 6.18 36.53
N PRO A 111 -2.34 6.16 35.19
CA PRO A 111 -2.41 4.93 34.44
C PRO A 111 -1.14 4.13 34.78
N VAL A 112 -1.16 3.37 35.88
CA VAL A 112 0.09 2.76 36.38
C VAL A 112 0.60 1.67 35.43
N VAL A 113 -0.30 0.97 34.73
CA VAL A 113 0.06 -0.08 33.76
C VAL A 113 -1.08 -0.27 32.74
N PHE A 114 -0.73 -0.40 31.45
CA PHE A 114 -1.67 -0.88 30.44
C PHE A 114 -2.11 -2.31 30.78
N ASN A 115 -3.42 -2.56 30.69
CA ASN A 115 -3.96 -3.90 30.76
C ASN A 115 -5.11 -3.95 29.77
N GLU A 116 -5.06 -4.91 28.85
CA GLU A 116 -6.15 -5.09 27.90
C GLU A 116 -7.48 -5.29 28.62
N GLN A 117 -7.51 -5.83 29.84
CA GLN A 117 -8.72 -6.00 30.65
C GLN A 117 -9.17 -4.72 31.38
N ASN A 118 -8.31 -3.71 31.52
CA ASN A 118 -8.70 -2.41 32.05
C ASN A 118 -9.70 -1.74 31.10
N ARG A 119 -10.63 -0.99 31.69
CA ARG A 119 -11.69 -0.30 30.96
C ARG A 119 -11.25 1.10 30.52
N ASP A 120 -10.46 1.81 31.32
CA ASP A 120 -9.89 3.11 30.96
C ASP A 120 -8.49 2.94 30.33
N ASN A 121 -8.41 3.12 29.02
CA ASN A 121 -7.18 3.06 28.24
C ASN A 121 -6.98 4.32 27.38
N LEU A 122 -7.69 5.43 27.66
CA LEU A 122 -7.63 6.62 26.80
C LEU A 122 -6.19 7.14 26.61
N PRO A 123 -5.32 7.25 27.64
CA PRO A 123 -3.96 7.72 27.45
C PRO A 123 -3.15 6.84 26.47
N PHE A 124 -3.31 5.51 26.55
CA PHE A 124 -2.62 4.59 25.64
C PHE A 124 -3.17 4.64 24.21
N ILE A 125 -4.47 4.92 24.06
CA ILE A 125 -5.10 5.18 22.76
C ILE A 125 -4.54 6.48 22.17
N GLU A 126 -4.45 7.55 22.95
CA GLU A 126 -3.87 8.83 22.51
C GLU A 126 -2.40 8.70 22.12
N ASP A 127 -1.62 7.93 22.88
CA ASP A 127 -0.23 7.62 22.53
C ASP A 127 -0.13 6.88 21.20
N PHE A 128 -0.98 5.86 21.00
CA PHE A 128 -1.05 5.12 19.74
C PHE A 128 -1.42 6.03 18.57
N LEU A 129 -2.45 6.86 18.71
CA LEU A 129 -2.90 7.78 17.65
C LEU A 129 -1.87 8.87 17.33
N SER A 130 -1.06 9.26 18.32
CA SER A 130 0.01 10.25 18.15
C SER A 130 1.32 9.64 17.63
N GLY A 131 1.38 8.31 17.44
CA GLY A 131 2.60 7.60 17.06
C GLY A 131 3.67 7.55 18.16
N ARG A 132 3.30 7.83 19.41
CA ARG A 132 4.18 7.63 20.58
C ARG A 132 4.24 6.14 20.93
N GLU A 133 5.28 5.75 21.65
CA GLU A 133 5.40 4.39 22.17
C GLU A 133 4.17 4.07 23.02
N SER A 134 3.46 3.01 22.64
CA SER A 134 2.24 2.58 23.30
C SER A 134 2.18 1.06 23.34
N PRO A 135 1.68 0.48 24.44
CA PRO A 135 1.37 -0.95 24.52
C PRO A 135 0.10 -1.33 23.71
N VAL A 136 -0.59 -0.35 23.12
CA VAL A 136 -1.63 -0.56 22.10
C VAL A 136 -0.96 -0.70 20.74
N TYR A 137 -1.35 -1.71 19.98
CA TYR A 137 -0.87 -2.00 18.63
C TYR A 137 -2.02 -2.51 17.76
N GLU A 138 -1.80 -2.60 16.46
CA GLU A 138 -2.82 -2.95 15.46
C GLU A 138 -3.66 -4.19 15.85
N LEU A 139 -3.03 -5.22 16.41
CA LEU A 139 -3.69 -6.48 16.75
C LEU A 139 -4.66 -6.38 17.95
N ASN A 140 -4.42 -5.48 18.91
CA ASN A 140 -5.27 -5.34 20.10
C ASN A 140 -6.13 -4.06 20.09
N LEU A 141 -5.88 -3.14 19.15
CA LEU A 141 -6.54 -1.84 19.03
C LEU A 141 -8.08 -1.94 19.06
N GLN A 142 -8.67 -2.82 18.26
CA GLN A 142 -10.13 -2.97 18.22
C GLN A 142 -10.71 -3.39 19.59
N GLY A 143 -10.02 -4.28 20.29
CA GLY A 143 -10.42 -4.75 21.62
C GLY A 143 -10.33 -3.64 22.66
N VAL A 144 -9.25 -2.85 22.61
CA VAL A 144 -9.02 -1.69 23.49
C VAL A 144 -10.10 -0.61 23.26
N LEU A 145 -10.36 -0.23 22.01
CA LEU A 145 -11.39 0.75 21.65
C LEU A 145 -12.79 0.31 22.12
N ARG A 146 -13.14 -0.98 21.95
CA ARG A 146 -14.43 -1.53 22.41
C ARG A 146 -14.57 -1.45 23.92
N LYS A 147 -13.49 -1.69 24.66
CA LYS A 147 -13.48 -1.60 26.12
C LYS A 147 -13.57 -0.15 26.59
N GLN A 148 -12.96 0.79 25.88
CA GLN A 148 -13.12 2.22 26.13
C GLN A 148 -14.58 2.70 25.94
N ILE A 149 -15.26 2.23 24.88
CA ILE A 149 -16.71 2.51 24.71
C ILE A 149 -17.49 1.99 25.94
N LYS A 150 -17.21 0.77 26.38
CA LYS A 150 -17.86 0.18 27.57
C LYS A 150 -17.51 0.95 28.84
N PHE A 151 -16.31 1.47 28.98
CA PHE A 151 -15.93 2.32 30.12
C PHE A 151 -16.85 3.53 30.23
N TYR A 152 -16.98 4.28 29.14
CA TYR A 152 -17.81 5.48 29.14
C TYR A 152 -19.29 5.19 29.36
N LEU A 153 -19.82 4.09 28.83
CA LEU A 153 -21.20 3.68 29.09
C LEU A 153 -21.48 3.29 30.55
N ASN A 154 -20.44 2.98 31.33
CA ASN A 154 -20.55 2.63 32.75
C ASN A 154 -20.20 3.81 33.67
N LEU A 155 -20.11 5.04 33.15
CA LEU A 155 -20.00 6.22 34.00
C LEU A 155 -21.23 6.32 34.90
N ASN A 156 -21.00 6.56 36.19
CA ASN A 156 -22.10 6.72 37.14
C ASN A 156 -22.74 8.10 36.95
N LEU A 157 -24.07 8.11 36.84
CA LEU A 157 -24.86 9.30 37.09
C LEU A 157 -24.60 9.74 38.53
N HIS A 158 -24.42 11.05 38.74
CA HIS A 158 -24.32 11.59 40.09
C HIS A 158 -25.49 11.08 40.94
N ASP A 159 -25.17 10.51 42.09
CA ASP A 159 -26.06 10.10 43.19
C ASP A 159 -26.66 8.68 43.25
N GLU A 160 -26.39 7.77 42.30
CA GLU A 160 -26.88 6.38 42.40
C GLU A 160 -25.76 5.35 42.60
N ARG A 161 -25.55 4.97 43.87
CA ARG A 161 -24.82 3.80 44.43
C ARG A 161 -23.45 3.42 43.83
N PRO A 162 -22.40 3.25 44.67
CA PRO A 162 -21.09 2.80 44.20
C PRO A 162 -21.06 1.27 44.05
N THR A 163 -21.24 0.74 42.84
CA THR A 163 -21.01 -0.71 42.59
C THR A 163 -20.26 -1.04 41.32
N LEU A 164 -19.35 -0.16 40.90
CA LEU A 164 -18.23 -0.58 40.07
C LEU A 164 -16.95 -0.11 40.76
N LYS A 165 -16.40 -0.96 41.65
CA LYS A 165 -14.96 -0.97 41.91
C LYS A 165 -14.27 -1.51 40.66
N VAL A 166 -14.35 -0.76 39.56
CA VAL A 166 -13.39 -0.88 38.47
C VAL A 166 -12.21 -0.10 38.97
N THR A 167 -11.30 -0.86 39.56
CA THR A 167 -9.94 -0.46 39.86
C THR A 167 -9.45 0.67 38.94
N TYR A 168 -9.29 1.86 39.53
CA TYR A 168 -8.38 2.95 39.13
C TYR A 168 -8.92 4.28 38.53
N ARG A 169 -10.21 4.47 38.25
CA ARG A 169 -10.76 5.84 38.08
C ARG A 169 -12.24 5.89 38.42
N LYS A 170 -12.60 6.51 39.55
CA LYS A 170 -13.99 6.85 39.83
C LYS A 170 -14.30 8.13 39.06
N THR A 171 -14.97 8.01 37.92
CA THR A 171 -15.34 9.14 37.07
C THR A 171 -16.84 9.40 37.21
N HIS A 172 -17.22 10.65 37.47
CA HIS A 172 -18.61 11.08 37.58
C HIS A 172 -18.97 12.08 36.47
N ILE A 173 -20.26 12.17 36.18
CA ILE A 173 -20.83 12.88 35.03
C ILE A 173 -20.93 14.41 35.14
N LEU A 174 -20.30 15.19 36.03
CA LEU A 174 -20.57 16.64 36.16
C LEU A 174 -22.07 17.04 36.36
N PRO A 175 -22.38 17.87 37.37
CA PRO A 175 -23.75 18.36 37.54
C PRO A 175 -24.29 19.05 36.28
N GLY A 176 -25.52 18.70 35.89
CA GLY A 176 -26.20 19.31 34.73
C GLY A 176 -25.83 18.73 33.36
N GLN A 177 -24.94 17.73 33.26
CA GLN A 177 -24.51 17.11 31.99
C GLN A 177 -25.14 15.73 31.72
N SER A 178 -26.05 15.25 32.57
CA SER A 178 -26.70 13.94 32.39
C SER A 178 -27.42 13.80 31.05
N TRP A 179 -28.01 14.87 30.51
CA TRP A 179 -28.64 14.86 29.19
C TRP A 179 -27.61 14.55 28.09
N ARG A 180 -26.41 15.13 28.18
CA ARG A 180 -25.34 14.93 27.21
C ARG A 180 -24.76 13.52 27.29
N PHE A 181 -24.65 12.98 28.51
CA PHE A 181 -24.30 11.57 28.71
C PHE A 181 -25.28 10.63 28.00
N VAL A 182 -26.58 10.88 28.12
CA VAL A 182 -27.62 10.09 27.44
C VAL A 182 -27.47 10.20 25.92
N GLU A 183 -27.30 11.40 25.36
CA GLU A 183 -27.08 11.61 23.93
C GLU A 183 -25.86 10.84 23.39
N LEU A 184 -24.74 10.89 24.11
CA LEU A 184 -23.53 10.16 23.71
C LEU A 184 -23.75 8.64 23.83
N SER A 185 -24.39 8.19 24.91
CA SER A 185 -24.69 6.77 25.13
C SER A 185 -25.56 6.17 24.02
N LEU A 186 -26.51 6.93 23.50
CA LEU A 186 -27.36 6.52 22.36
C LEU A 186 -26.54 6.28 21.07
N GLN A 187 -25.39 6.94 20.91
CA GLN A 187 -24.51 6.75 19.75
C GLN A 187 -23.64 5.48 19.86
N ALA A 188 -23.55 4.84 21.02
CA ALA A 188 -22.59 3.77 21.26
C ALA A 188 -22.79 2.53 20.37
N ALA A 189 -24.04 2.20 20.03
CA ALA A 189 -24.34 1.11 19.11
C ALA A 189 -23.75 1.39 17.72
N GLN A 190 -23.99 2.58 17.19
CA GLN A 190 -23.43 3.03 15.91
C GLN A 190 -21.90 3.06 15.94
N LYS A 191 -21.30 3.57 17.02
CA LYS A 191 -19.83 3.62 17.18
C LYS A 191 -19.22 2.21 17.24
N THR A 192 -19.90 1.28 17.91
CA THR A 192 -19.47 -0.13 17.97
C THR A 192 -19.59 -0.82 16.61
N GLU A 193 -20.66 -0.54 15.86
CA GLU A 193 -20.84 -1.06 14.50
C GLU A 193 -19.75 -0.53 13.56
N ARG A 194 -19.46 0.77 13.61
CA ARG A 194 -18.34 1.37 12.87
C ARG A 194 -17.01 0.74 13.25
N LEU A 195 -16.76 0.52 14.55
CA LEU A 195 -15.56 -0.15 15.04
C LEU A 195 -15.42 -1.59 14.52
N ASN A 196 -16.52 -2.30 14.25
CA ASN A 196 -16.46 -3.62 13.62
C ASN A 196 -15.86 -3.58 12.20
N ARG A 197 -15.83 -2.42 11.54
CA ARG A 197 -15.20 -2.23 10.22
C ARG A 197 -13.68 -2.11 10.28
N LEU A 198 -13.09 -1.88 11.46
CA LEU A 198 -11.64 -1.72 11.60
C LEU A 198 -10.86 -2.95 11.13
N THR A 199 -11.19 -4.14 11.64
CA THR A 199 -10.49 -5.39 11.25
C THR A 199 -10.64 -5.73 9.76
N PRO A 200 -11.84 -5.65 9.14
CA PRO A 200 -11.98 -5.76 7.70
C PRO A 200 -11.15 -4.74 6.92
N LEU A 201 -11.12 -3.46 7.35
CA LEU A 201 -10.33 -2.41 6.71
C LEU A 201 -8.83 -2.71 6.77
N ASP A 202 -8.32 -3.11 7.94
CA ASP A 202 -6.91 -3.48 8.10
C ASP A 202 -6.56 -4.71 7.26
N THR A 203 -7.45 -5.71 7.20
CA THR A 203 -7.26 -6.91 6.37
C THR A 203 -7.20 -6.56 4.88
N GLU A 204 -8.09 -5.69 4.41
CA GLU A 204 -8.11 -5.23 3.02
C GLU A 204 -6.87 -4.40 2.70
N ARG A 205 -6.46 -3.49 3.61
CA ARG A 205 -5.25 -2.68 3.46
C ARG A 205 -4.02 -3.56 3.30
N ASP A 206 -3.87 -4.58 4.15
CA ASP A 206 -2.73 -5.49 4.11
C ASP A 206 -2.74 -6.34 2.83
N ALA A 207 -3.92 -6.72 2.33
CA ALA A 207 -4.04 -7.42 1.04
C ALA A 207 -3.61 -6.52 -0.13
N VAL A 208 -4.12 -5.30 -0.20
CA VAL A 208 -3.75 -4.32 -1.23
C VAL A 208 -2.25 -4.00 -1.16
N GLN A 209 -1.68 -3.90 0.04
CA GLN A 209 -0.24 -3.68 0.21
C GLN A 209 0.60 -4.84 -0.36
N ARG A 210 0.16 -6.09 -0.19
CA ARG A 210 0.82 -7.25 -0.82
C ARG A 210 0.72 -7.18 -2.34
N ASP A 211 -0.43 -6.76 -2.88
CA ASP A 211 -0.61 -6.57 -4.31
C ASP A 211 0.28 -5.47 -4.88
N VAL A 212 0.42 -4.34 -4.18
CA VAL A 212 1.35 -3.26 -4.55
C VAL A 212 2.79 -3.80 -4.63
N ILE A 213 3.24 -4.55 -3.62
CA ILE A 213 4.59 -5.13 -3.60
C ILE A 213 4.77 -6.11 -4.78
N ARG A 214 3.78 -6.97 -5.03
CA ARG A 214 3.80 -7.93 -6.15
C ARG A 214 3.87 -7.20 -7.50
N LEU A 215 3.00 -6.24 -7.74
CA LEU A 215 2.94 -5.46 -8.98
C LEU A 215 4.22 -4.66 -9.21
N GLN A 216 4.81 -4.08 -8.16
CA GLN A 216 6.12 -3.42 -8.25
C GLN A 216 7.24 -4.39 -8.60
N GLY A 217 7.16 -5.65 -8.16
CA GLY A 217 8.09 -6.71 -8.56
C GLY A 217 7.93 -7.07 -10.03
N GLU A 218 6.70 -7.36 -10.45
CA GLU A 218 6.38 -7.71 -11.84
C GLU A 218 6.73 -6.59 -12.82
N LEU A 219 6.48 -5.33 -12.45
CA LEU A 219 6.81 -4.17 -13.27
C LEU A 219 8.34 -4.07 -13.45
N ARG A 220 9.12 -4.20 -12.36
CA ARG A 220 10.58 -4.21 -12.43
C ARG A 220 11.10 -5.35 -13.30
N GLU A 221 10.53 -6.54 -13.19
CA GLU A 221 10.90 -7.67 -14.04
C GLU A 221 10.59 -7.39 -15.51
N ALA A 222 9.42 -6.82 -15.82
CA ALA A 222 9.02 -6.47 -17.18
C ALA A 222 9.94 -5.39 -17.79
N GLU A 223 10.32 -4.38 -17.02
CA GLU A 223 11.26 -3.34 -17.44
C GLU A 223 12.68 -3.90 -17.71
N GLN A 224 13.11 -4.91 -16.95
CA GLN A 224 14.39 -5.59 -17.17
C GLN A 224 14.43 -6.45 -18.44
N ILE A 225 13.28 -6.86 -18.99
CA ILE A 225 13.24 -7.64 -20.24
C ILE A 225 13.90 -6.87 -21.38
N GLY A 226 13.67 -5.55 -21.48
CA GLY A 226 14.29 -4.70 -22.50
C GLY A 226 15.82 -4.74 -22.44
N GLN A 227 16.40 -4.56 -21.26
CA GLN A 227 17.84 -4.62 -21.03
C GLN A 227 18.42 -6.00 -21.41
N ARG A 228 17.74 -7.09 -21.07
CA ARG A 228 18.16 -8.46 -21.46
C ARG A 228 18.12 -8.65 -22.98
N HIS A 229 17.09 -8.12 -23.63
CA HIS A 229 16.96 -8.15 -25.10
C HIS A 229 18.07 -7.35 -25.79
N ALA A 230 18.43 -6.17 -25.27
CA ALA A 230 19.53 -5.37 -25.78
C ALA A 230 20.88 -6.07 -25.64
N ALA A 231 21.17 -6.64 -24.46
CA ALA A 231 22.40 -7.40 -24.22
C ALA A 231 22.51 -8.62 -25.16
N LEU A 232 21.43 -9.39 -25.28
CA LEU A 232 21.37 -10.57 -26.17
C LEU A 232 21.55 -10.19 -27.64
N PHE A 233 20.99 -9.06 -28.06
CA PHE A 233 21.16 -8.55 -29.42
C PHE A 233 22.63 -8.18 -29.69
N GLN A 234 23.27 -7.45 -28.77
CA GLN A 234 24.69 -7.08 -28.90
C GLN A 234 25.60 -8.30 -28.96
N GLU A 235 25.39 -9.27 -28.06
CA GLU A 235 26.15 -10.52 -28.02
C GLU A 235 26.05 -11.27 -29.35
N LYS A 236 24.82 -11.49 -29.84
CA LYS A 236 24.58 -12.24 -31.09
C LYS A 236 25.09 -11.49 -32.32
N LEU A 237 24.99 -10.16 -32.34
CA LEU A 237 25.52 -9.34 -33.43
C LEU A 237 27.06 -9.41 -33.45
N GLY A 238 27.72 -9.31 -32.29
CA GLY A 238 29.17 -9.44 -32.16
C GLY A 238 29.67 -10.81 -32.61
N ALA A 239 29.01 -11.88 -32.18
CA ALA A 239 29.32 -13.25 -32.61
C ALA A 239 29.14 -13.44 -34.12
N PHE A 240 28.07 -12.89 -34.70
CA PHE A 240 27.83 -12.93 -36.15
C PHE A 240 28.96 -12.22 -36.92
N LEU A 241 29.29 -10.98 -36.54
CA LEU A 241 30.33 -10.20 -37.22
C LEU A 241 31.72 -10.83 -37.07
N GLY A 242 32.03 -11.40 -35.90
CA GLY A 242 33.30 -12.10 -35.67
C GLY A 242 33.44 -13.40 -36.49
N GLY A 243 32.33 -14.11 -36.72
CA GLY A 243 32.31 -15.32 -37.55
C GLY A 243 32.39 -15.06 -39.06
N VAL A 244 31.98 -13.87 -39.51
CA VAL A 244 32.11 -13.43 -40.92
C VAL A 244 33.51 -12.90 -41.23
N ALA A 245 34.28 -12.51 -40.20
CA ALA A 245 35.63 -11.94 -40.34
C ALA A 245 36.77 -12.97 -40.40
N VAL A 246 36.48 -14.28 -40.39
CA VAL A 246 37.48 -15.33 -40.64
C VAL A 246 37.38 -15.74 -42.11
N PRO A 247 38.32 -15.32 -42.98
CA PRO A 247 38.38 -15.83 -44.34
C PRO A 247 38.88 -17.27 -44.27
N GLY A 248 38.12 -18.19 -44.87
CA GLY A 248 38.67 -19.46 -45.36
C GLY A 248 39.49 -19.24 -46.62
#